data_AF-A0A7R7DNN4-F1
#
_entry.id   AF-A0A7R7DNN4-F1
#
_cell.length_a   1.000
_cell.length_b   1.000
_cell.length_c   1.000
_cell.angle_alpha   90.00
_cell.angle_beta   90.00
_cell.angle_gamma   90.00
#
_symmetry.space_group_name_H-M   'P 1'
#
loop_
_entity.id
_entity.type
_entity.pdbx_description
1 polymer ?
#
loop_
_entity_poly.entity_id
_entity_poly.type
_entity_poly.pdbx_seq_one_letter_code
_entity_poly.pdbx_strand_id
1 'polypeptide(L)' 'MQSILPIALFALGGVLLGGAWSIKQQSGSRALIVGFVVLAVVAVLGGIAWLLPKGTF' A
#
# COMPACT_ATOMS: atom_id res chain seq x y z
N MET A 1 -16.64 -7.44 -12.58
CA MET A 1 -16.19 -6.31 -11.74
C MET A 1 -15.69 -6.71 -10.35
N GLN A 2 -15.59 -8.01 -10.03
CA GLN A 2 -15.27 -8.45 -8.66
C GLN A 2 -13.79 -8.26 -8.27
N SER A 3 -12.84 -8.21 -9.21
CA SER A 3 -11.40 -8.19 -8.88
C SER A 3 -10.72 -6.82 -8.98
N ILE A 4 -11.49 -5.72 -9.01
CA ILE A 4 -10.89 -4.38 -9.18
C ILE A 4 -10.27 -3.85 -7.88
N LEU A 5 -10.77 -4.30 -6.73
CA LEU A 5 -10.32 -3.83 -5.42
C LEU A 5 -8.87 -4.24 -5.10
N PRO A 6 -8.42 -5.49 -5.31
CA PRO A 6 -7.01 -5.85 -5.13
C PRO A 6 -6.10 -5.07 -6.07
N ILE A 7 -6.50 -4.90 -7.33
CA ILE A 7 -5.72 -4.15 -8.32
C ILE A 7 -5.55 -2.70 -7.84
N ALA A 8 -6.62 -2.08 -7.37
CA ALA A 8 -6.58 -0.73 -6.80
C ALA A 8 -5.69 -0.67 -5.55
N LEU A 9 -5.77 -1.65 -4.64
CA LEU A 9 -4.97 -1.70 -3.41
C LEU A 9 -3.47 -1.89 -3.69
N PHE A 10 -3.10 -2.75 -4.63
CA PHE A 10 -1.71 -2.92 -5.05
C PHE A 10 -1.19 -1.69 -5.78
N ALA A 11 -1.99 -1.08 -6.66
CA ALA A 11 -1.63 0.18 -7.32
C ALA A 11 -1.43 1.31 -6.29
N LEU A 12 -2.31 1.42 -5.29
CA LEU A 12 -2.18 2.35 -4.17
C LEU A 12 -0.91 2.09 -3.37
N GLY A 13 -0.60 0.82 -3.06
CA GLY A 13 0.63 0.45 -2.37
C GLY A 13 1.89 0.90 -3.14
N GLY A 14 1.89 0.71 -4.46
CA GLY A 14 2.96 1.20 -5.35
C GLY A 14 3.08 2.73 -5.36
N VAL A 15 1.94 3.44 -5.47
CA VAL A 15 1.91 4.92 -5.43
C VAL A 15 2.39 5.46 -4.09
N LEU A 16 2.01 4.82 -2.97
CA LEU A 16 2.43 5.22 -1.63
C LEU A 16 3.94 4.99 -1.42
N LEU A 17 4.50 3.89 -1.91
CA LEU A 17 5.96 3.66 -1.91
C LEU A 17 6.69 4.66 -2.80
N GLY A 18 6.14 4.98 -3.97
CA GLY A 18 6.67 6.04 -4.84
C GLY A 18 6.65 7.42 -4.17
N GLY A 19 5.57 7.73 -3.45
CA GLY A 19 5.44 8.94 -2.64
C GLY A 19 6.48 9.00 -1.53
N ALA A 20 6.69 7.90 -0.79
CA ALA A 20 7.73 7.80 0.24
C ALA A 20 9.14 8.02 -0.34
N TRP A 21 9.43 7.46 -1.52
CA TRP A 21 10.72 7.64 -2.21
C TRP A 21 10.92 9.09 -2.67
N SER A 22 9.87 9.73 -3.17
CA SER A 22 9.89 11.16 -3.53
C SER A 22 10.17 12.05 -2.33
N ILE A 23 9.49 11.80 -1.19
CA ILE A 23 9.70 12.56 0.06
C ILE A 23 11.13 12.33 0.59
N LYS A 24 11.65 11.10 0.49
CA LYS A 24 13.03 10.77 0.87
C LYS A 24 14.05 11.59 0.08
N GLN A 25 13.83 11.79 -1.22
CA GLN A 25 14.73 12.61 -2.06
C GLN A 25 14.66 14.10 -1.74
N GLN A 26 13.51 14.60 -1.27
CA GLN A 26 13.31 16.00 -0.94
C GLN A 26 13.77 16.36 0.50
N SER A 27 14.52 15.48 1.17
CA SER A 27 14.88 15.62 2.60
C SER A 27 13.66 15.91 3.50
N GLY A 28 12.49 15.36 3.12
CA GLY A 28 11.25 15.55 3.86
C GLY A 28 11.27 14.89 5.24
N SER A 29 10.33 15.30 6.10
CA SER A 29 10.23 14.80 7.47
C SER A 29 10.16 13.26 7.51
N ARG A 30 11.02 12.63 8.32
CA ARG A 30 11.04 11.17 8.53
C ARG A 30 9.66 10.64 8.94
N ALA A 31 8.89 11.43 9.68
CA ALA A 31 7.54 11.06 10.10
C ALA A 31 6.59 10.83 8.90
N LEU A 32 6.69 11.66 7.85
CA LEU A 32 5.88 11.51 6.65
C LEU A 32 6.27 10.26 5.86
N ILE A 33 7.57 9.98 5.74
CA ILE A 33 8.07 8.77 5.06
C ILE A 33 7.54 7.52 5.75
N VAL A 34 7.63 7.45 7.08
CA VAL A 34 7.12 6.32 7.86
C VAL A 34 5.60 6.18 7.68
N GLY A 35 4.84 7.27 7.71
CA GLY A 35 3.39 7.24 7.46
C GLY A 35 3.03 6.64 6.10
N PHE A 36 3.71 7.07 5.02
CA PHE A 36 3.48 6.54 3.67
C PHE A 36 3.84 5.05 3.55
N VAL A 37 4.94 4.62 4.18
CA VAL A 37 5.35 3.21 4.18
C VAL A 37 4.34 2.35 4.94
N VAL A 38 3.86 2.80 6.10
CA VAL A 38 2.83 2.08 6.88
C VAL A 38 1.55 1.93 6.08
N LEU A 39 1.08 3.00 5.44
CA LEU A 39 -0.09 2.97 4.57
C LEU A 39 0.10 2.01 3.38
N ALA A 40 1.30 2.01 2.76
CA ALA A 40 1.61 1.09 1.67
C ALA A 40 1.53 -0.37 2.12
N VAL A 41 2.07 -0.68 3.30
CA VAL A 41 2.01 -2.03 3.87
C VAL A 41 0.57 -2.45 4.13
N VAL A 42 -0.27 -1.59 4.72
CA VAL A 42 -1.68 -1.90 4.95
C VAL A 42 -2.43 -2.13 3.65
N ALA A 43 -2.17 -1.32 2.60
CA ALA A 43 -2.78 -1.50 1.30
C ALA A 43 -2.40 -2.86 0.66
N VAL A 44 -1.12 -3.24 0.73
CA VAL A 44 -0.64 -4.54 0.23
C VAL A 44 -1.26 -5.69 1.02
N LEU A 45 -1.29 -5.61 2.36
CA LEU A 45 -1.91 -6.63 3.21
C LEU A 45 -3.42 -6.75 2.94
N GLY A 46 -4.12 -5.64 2.74
CA GLY A 46 -5.53 -5.63 2.36
C GLY A 46 -5.77 -6.29 1.00
N GLY A 47 -4.88 -6.05 0.02
CA GLY A 47 -4.93 -6.69 -1.29
C GLY A 47 -4.71 -8.20 -1.20
N ILE A 48 -3.70 -8.63 -0.41
CA ILE A 48 -3.43 -10.05 -0.14
C ILE A 48 -4.62 -10.69 0.58
N ALA A 49 -5.12 -10.08 1.65
CA ALA A 49 -6.25 -10.59 2.43
C ALA A 49 -7.53 -10.73 1.59
N TRP A 50 -7.75 -9.84 0.63
CA TRP A 50 -8.88 -9.94 -0.28
C TRP A 50 -8.74 -11.10 -1.28
N LEU A 51 -7.50 -11.40 -1.70
CA LEU A 51 -7.19 -12.53 -2.58
C LEU A 51 -7.15 -13.88 -1.84
N LEU A 52 -7.10 -13.89 -0.49
CA LEU A 52 -7.19 -15.13 0.27
C LEU A 52 -8.55 -15.80 0.07
N PRO A 53 -8.58 -17.14 -0.09
CA PRO A 53 -9.83 -17.87 -0.15
C PRO A 53 -10.62 -17.62 1.14
N LYS A 54 -11.88 -17.20 1.02
CA LYS A 54 -12.78 -16.86 2.13
C LYS A 54 -13.26 -18.08 2.95
N GLY A 55 -12.40 -19.09 3.13
CA GLY A 55 -12.74 -20.39 3.73
C GLY A 55 -11.64 -21.03 4.57
N THR A 56 -10.59 -20.30 4.94
CA THR A 56 -9.54 -20.82 5.85
C THR A 56 -9.46 -19.99 7.12
N PHE A 57 -10.53 -19.97 7.92
CA PHE A 57 -10.53 -19.83 9.38
C PHE A 57 -11.83 -20.43 9.92
#